data_AF-A0A7C4L3U5-F1
#
_entry.id   AF-A0A7C4L3U5-F1
#
_cell.length_a   1.000
_cell.length_b   1.000
_cell.length_c   1.000
_cell.angle_alpha   90.00
_cell.angle_beta   90.00
_cell.angle_gamma   90.00
#
_symmetry.space_group_name_H-M   'P 1'
#
loop_
_entity.id
_entity.type
_entity.pdbx_description
1 polymer ?
#
loop_
_entity_poly.entity_id
_entity_poly.type
_entity_poly.pdbx_seq_one_letter_code
_entity_poly.pdbx_strand_id
1 'polypeptide(L)'
;MEEGKKEIGKLSERDRFILGVALYFAEGTKADKNVSFSNSNPNAIKFMVDWFIKFCRVPIEKFRCNIYLHDNLNEKESKKYWSSLTKIPLSQFRKNYIVKTNKKRFRKTINPYGVFRLTINDANLHRKIMGWISGAFDL
;
A
#
# COMPACT_ATOMS: atom_id res chain seq x y z
N MET A 1 2.25 13.22 21.15
CA MET A 1 1.41 12.94 19.95
C MET A 1 0.81 14.22 19.37
N GLU A 2 0.19 15.08 20.18
CA GLU A 2 -0.38 16.34 19.68
C GLU A 2 0.67 17.35 19.18
N GLU A 3 1.83 17.42 19.84
CA GLU A 3 2.96 18.26 19.39
C GLU A 3 3.41 17.90 17.97
N GLY A 4 3.78 16.63 17.71
CA GLY A 4 4.17 16.19 16.38
C GLY A 4 3.07 16.35 15.30
N LYS A 5 1.78 16.26 15.67
CA LYS A 5 0.69 16.59 14.73
C LYS A 5 0.68 18.07 14.34
N LYS A 6 0.97 18.97 15.30
CA LYS A 6 1.06 20.42 15.03
C LYS A 6 2.26 20.75 14.16
N GLU A 7 3.40 20.10 14.39
CA GLU A 7 4.62 20.25 13.57
C GLU A 7 4.39 19.81 12.13
N ILE A 8 3.73 18.66 11.92
CA ILE A 8 3.34 18.20 10.57
C ILE A 8 2.32 19.14 9.94
N GLY A 9 1.35 19.61 10.71
CA GLY A 9 0.35 20.58 10.25
C GLY A 9 -0.46 20.10 9.04
N LYS A 10 -0.89 21.07 8.22
CA LYS A 10 -1.61 20.79 6.96
C LYS A 10 -0.62 20.58 5.84
N LEU A 11 -0.61 19.37 5.27
CA LEU A 11 0.22 19.05 4.10
C LEU A 11 -0.29 19.75 2.84
N SER A 12 0.61 20.41 2.12
CA SER A 12 0.38 20.91 0.76
C SER A 12 0.27 19.76 -0.25
N GLU A 13 0.00 20.07 -1.52
CA GLU A 13 0.07 19.07 -2.58
C GLU A 13 1.49 18.55 -2.80
N ARG A 14 2.50 19.43 -2.70
CA ARG A 14 3.90 19.05 -2.82
C ARG A 14 4.33 18.14 -1.67
N ASP A 15 3.91 18.42 -0.45
CA ASP A 15 4.25 17.59 0.71
C ASP A 15 3.65 16.19 0.58
N ARG A 16 2.39 16.08 0.14
CA ARG A 16 1.76 14.78 -0.14
C ARG A 16 2.45 14.04 -1.27
N PHE A 17 2.90 14.75 -2.31
CA PHE A 17 3.66 14.14 -3.40
C PHE A 17 4.96 13.53 -2.84
N ILE A 18 5.76 14.31 -2.13
CA ILE A 18 7.05 13.88 -1.54
C ILE A 18 6.83 12.75 -0.52
N LEU A 19 5.80 12.85 0.31
CA LEU A 19 5.46 11.79 1.28
C LEU A 19 5.20 10.45 0.57
N GLY A 20 4.46 10.44 -0.54
CA GLY A 20 4.27 9.20 -1.30
C GLY A 20 5.53 8.68 -1.99
N VAL A 21 6.43 9.56 -2.45
CA VAL A 21 7.76 9.17 -2.92
C VAL A 21 8.55 8.48 -1.80
N ALA A 22 8.57 9.07 -0.60
CA ALA A 22 9.27 8.52 0.57
C ALA A 22 8.65 7.20 1.05
N LEU A 23 7.32 7.09 1.11
CA LEU A 23 6.64 5.83 1.44
C LEU A 23 6.93 4.74 0.42
N TYR A 24 6.92 5.07 -0.87
CA TYR A 24 7.29 4.10 -1.91
C TYR A 24 8.76 3.71 -1.83
N PHE A 25 9.64 4.63 -1.47
CA PHE A 25 11.04 4.31 -1.21
C PHE A 25 11.17 3.28 -0.07
N ALA A 26 10.42 3.45 1.02
CA ALA A 26 10.49 2.57 2.18
C ALA A 26 9.84 1.18 1.98
N GLU A 27 8.66 1.13 1.37
CA GLU A 27 7.78 -0.07 1.37
C GLU A 27 7.38 -0.53 -0.05
N GLY A 28 7.81 0.19 -1.08
CA GLY A 28 7.56 -0.15 -2.48
C GLY A 28 8.54 -1.21 -3.00
N THR A 29 8.09 -2.00 -3.98
CA THR A 29 8.95 -3.01 -4.60
C THR A 29 10.07 -2.38 -5.44
N LYS A 30 11.25 -2.98 -5.39
CA LYS A 30 12.41 -2.59 -6.22
C LYS A 30 12.52 -3.41 -7.51
N ALA A 31 11.64 -4.39 -7.73
CA ALA A 31 11.66 -5.22 -8.92
C ALA A 31 11.12 -4.46 -10.16
N ASP A 32 11.92 -4.40 -11.22
CA ASP A 32 11.72 -3.57 -12.42
C ASP A 32 10.62 -4.06 -13.39
N LYS A 33 9.40 -4.32 -12.91
CA LYS A 33 8.29 -4.77 -13.80
C LYS A 33 6.92 -4.24 -13.42
N ASN A 34 6.74 -3.87 -12.16
CA ASN A 34 5.46 -3.44 -11.64
C ASN A 34 5.66 -2.51 -10.46
N VAL A 35 4.65 -1.67 -10.25
CA VAL A 35 4.54 -0.85 -9.06
C VAL A 35 3.76 -1.65 -8.03
N SER A 36 4.44 -2.17 -7.01
CA SER A 36 3.78 -2.78 -5.85
C SER A 36 4.09 -2.04 -4.56
N PHE A 37 3.09 -1.99 -3.68
CA PHE A 37 3.18 -1.46 -2.32
C PHE A 37 2.43 -2.41 -1.40
N SER A 38 3.02 -2.74 -0.24
CA SER A 38 2.38 -3.64 0.72
C SER A 38 2.46 -3.05 2.13
N ASN A 39 1.37 -3.10 2.88
CA ASN A 39 1.38 -2.66 4.27
C ASN A 39 0.17 -3.24 5.03
N SER A 40 0.27 -3.36 6.35
CA SER A 40 -0.87 -3.72 7.20
C SER A 40 -1.59 -2.51 7.78
N ASN A 41 -0.97 -1.32 7.75
CA ASN A 41 -1.58 -0.09 8.24
C ASN A 41 -2.62 0.44 7.24
N PRO A 42 -3.91 0.54 7.62
CA PRO A 42 -4.98 1.01 6.74
C PRO A 42 -4.75 2.42 6.19
N ASN A 43 -4.19 3.33 7.00
CA ASN A 43 -3.95 4.71 6.59
C ASN A 43 -2.85 4.80 5.54
N ALA A 44 -1.79 3.99 5.67
CA ALA A 44 -0.72 3.93 4.68
C ALA A 44 -1.23 3.39 3.33
N ILE A 45 -2.00 2.30 3.35
CA ILE A 45 -2.62 1.73 2.15
C ILE A 45 -3.54 2.75 1.48
N LYS A 46 -4.46 3.35 2.24
CA LYS A 46 -5.40 4.33 1.69
C LYS A 46 -4.66 5.51 1.07
N PHE A 47 -3.68 6.08 1.78
CA PHE A 47 -2.87 7.18 1.28
C PHE A 47 -2.17 6.81 -0.02
N MET A 48 -1.56 5.62 -0.11
CA MET A 48 -0.85 5.21 -1.32
C MET A 48 -1.80 4.97 -2.50
N VAL A 49 -2.99 4.38 -2.29
CA VAL A 49 -4.00 4.27 -3.35
C VAL A 49 -4.39 5.65 -3.89
N ASP A 50 -4.71 6.59 -2.99
CA ASP A 50 -5.06 7.97 -3.36
C ASP A 50 -3.88 8.67 -4.07
N TRP A 51 -2.64 8.42 -3.64
CA TRP A 51 -1.43 8.98 -4.25
C TRP A 51 -1.18 8.45 -5.67
N PHE A 52 -1.35 7.14 -5.90
CA PHE A 52 -1.24 6.56 -7.24
C PHE A 52 -2.32 7.12 -8.19
N ILE A 53 -3.55 7.29 -7.71
CA ILE A 53 -4.63 7.88 -8.52
C ILE A 53 -4.32 9.34 -8.82
N LYS A 54 -3.96 10.14 -7.80
CA LYS A 54 -3.79 11.58 -7.93
C LYS A 54 -2.53 11.99 -8.69
N PHE A 55 -1.37 11.51 -8.26
CA PHE A 55 -0.08 11.96 -8.77
C PHE A 55 0.46 11.09 -9.90
N CYS A 56 0.17 9.78 -9.86
CA CYS A 56 0.56 8.86 -10.93
C CYS A 56 -0.50 8.71 -12.02
N ARG A 57 -1.70 9.31 -11.85
CA ARG A 57 -2.83 9.22 -12.78
C ARG A 57 -3.23 7.79 -13.12
N VAL A 58 -3.08 6.88 -12.14
CA VAL A 58 -3.44 5.48 -12.31
C VAL A 58 -4.94 5.32 -12.10
N PRO A 59 -5.68 4.82 -13.09
CA PRO A 59 -7.11 4.63 -12.93
C PRO A 59 -7.38 3.36 -12.09
N ILE A 60 -8.53 3.34 -11.40
CA ILE A 60 -8.83 2.35 -10.35
C ILE A 60 -8.84 0.91 -10.90
N GLU A 61 -9.20 0.72 -12.16
CA GLU A 61 -9.27 -0.57 -12.85
C GLU A 61 -7.90 -1.21 -13.13
N LYS A 62 -6.80 -0.44 -13.04
CA LYS A 62 -5.43 -0.98 -13.20
C LYS A 62 -4.90 -1.66 -11.95
N PHE A 63 -5.51 -1.42 -10.79
CA PHE A 63 -5.03 -2.02 -9.53
C PHE A 63 -5.30 -3.52 -9.50
N ARG A 64 -4.35 -4.30 -8.97
CA ARG A 64 -4.53 -5.72 -8.66
C ARG A 64 -4.09 -5.95 -7.24
N CYS A 65 -4.91 -6.66 -6.47
CA CYS A 65 -4.71 -6.75 -5.03
C CYS A 65 -4.59 -8.20 -4.59
N ASN A 66 -3.78 -8.44 -3.57
CA ASN A 66 -3.83 -9.68 -2.80
C ASN A 66 -3.52 -9.38 -1.34
N ILE A 67 -3.89 -10.34 -0.49
CA ILE A 67 -3.73 -10.24 0.96
C ILE A 67 -2.81 -11.36 1.39
N TYR A 68 -1.78 -11.02 2.16
CA TYR A 68 -1.06 -11.99 2.97
C TYR A 68 -1.84 -12.16 4.27
N LEU A 69 -2.29 -13.39 4.54
CA LEU A 69 -3.22 -13.69 5.61
C LEU A 69 -2.80 -14.96 6.34
N HIS A 70 -2.96 -14.97 7.66
CA HIS A 70 -2.84 -16.20 8.45
C HIS A 70 -4.12 -17.04 8.32
N ASP A 71 -3.99 -18.37 8.30
CA ASP A 71 -5.10 -19.32 8.11
C ASP A 71 -6.18 -19.26 9.19
N ASN A 72 -5.89 -18.64 10.35
CA ASN A 72 -6.86 -18.41 11.42
C ASN A 72 -7.71 -17.15 11.21
N LEU A 73 -7.44 -16.34 10.18
CA LEU A 73 -8.19 -15.12 9.88
C LEU A 73 -9.20 -15.34 8.74
N ASN A 74 -10.25 -14.51 8.74
CA ASN A 74 -11.31 -14.62 7.74
C ASN A 74 -10.93 -13.89 6.44
N GLU A 75 -10.68 -14.67 5.38
CA GLU A 75 -10.31 -14.14 4.07
C GLU A 75 -11.40 -13.25 3.45
N LYS A 76 -12.67 -13.66 3.56
CA LYS A 76 -13.81 -12.94 2.98
C LYS A 76 -13.99 -11.57 3.65
N GLU A 77 -13.92 -11.52 4.97
CA GLU A 77 -14.00 -10.27 5.73
C GLU A 77 -12.80 -9.37 5.46
N SER A 78 -11.59 -9.94 5.35
CA SER A 78 -10.39 -9.18 4.97
C SER A 78 -10.54 -8.53 3.59
N LYS A 79 -11.04 -9.28 2.58
CA LYS A 79 -11.28 -8.73 1.24
C LYS A 79 -12.30 -7.60 1.25
N LYS A 80 -13.44 -7.77 1.95
CA LYS A 80 -14.47 -6.73 2.09
C LYS A 80 -13.92 -5.48 2.77
N TYR A 81 -13.14 -5.64 3.85
CA TYR A 81 -12.52 -4.54 4.56
C TYR A 81 -11.63 -3.70 3.64
N TRP A 82 -10.67 -4.34 2.97
CA TRP A 82 -9.74 -3.63 2.08
C TRP A 82 -10.43 -3.04 0.85
N SER A 83 -11.43 -3.72 0.29
CA SER A 83 -12.22 -3.19 -0.82
C SER A 83 -13.01 -1.94 -0.40
N SER A 84 -13.64 -1.95 0.77
CA SER A 84 -14.35 -0.79 1.30
C SER A 84 -13.44 0.40 1.56
N LEU A 85 -12.24 0.15 2.12
CA LEU A 85 -11.25 1.17 2.43
C LEU A 85 -10.65 1.82 1.18
N THR A 86 -10.27 1.01 0.19
CA THR A 86 -9.53 1.45 -1.01
C THR A 86 -10.43 1.79 -2.20
N LYS A 87 -11.71 1.43 -2.14
CA LYS A 87 -12.67 1.49 -3.25
C LYS A 87 -12.30 0.65 -4.47
N ILE A 88 -11.29 -0.22 -4.34
CA ILE A 88 -10.93 -1.20 -5.37
C ILE A 88 -11.98 -2.34 -5.33
N PRO A 89 -12.63 -2.68 -6.45
CA PRO A 89 -13.67 -3.70 -6.46
C PRO A 89 -13.09 -5.09 -6.20
N LEU A 90 -13.90 -5.96 -5.58
CA LEU A 90 -13.51 -7.34 -5.26
C LEU A 90 -13.08 -8.16 -6.49
N SER A 91 -13.58 -7.83 -7.68
CA SER A 91 -13.17 -8.44 -8.96
C SER A 91 -11.69 -8.25 -9.29
N GLN A 92 -11.02 -7.25 -8.69
CA GLN A 92 -9.59 -6.99 -8.87
C GLN A 92 -8.70 -7.68 -7.83
N PHE A 93 -9.29 -8.43 -6.89
CA PHE A 93 -8.57 -9.21 -5.89
C PHE A 93 -8.19 -10.57 -6.47
N ARG A 94 -6.87 -10.83 -6.51
CA ARG A 94 -6.28 -12.09 -6.97
C ARG A 94 -6.21 -13.10 -5.81
N LYS A 95 -5.63 -14.27 -6.10
CA LYS A 95 -5.34 -15.30 -5.10
C LYS A 95 -4.51 -14.72 -3.95
N ASN A 96 -5.00 -14.90 -2.74
CA ASN A 96 -4.34 -14.49 -1.51
C ASN A 96 -3.22 -15.47 -1.14
N TYR A 97 -2.25 -14.98 -0.38
CA TYR A 97 -1.23 -15.82 0.23
C TYR A 97 -1.68 -16.20 1.63
N ILE A 98 -1.97 -17.48 1.85
CA ILE A 98 -2.41 -17.98 3.16
C ILE A 98 -1.25 -18.71 3.81
N VAL A 99 -0.83 -18.24 4.98
CA VAL A 99 0.25 -18.84 5.78
C VAL A 99 -0.34 -19.60 6.96
N LYS A 100 0.21 -20.78 7.26
CA LYS A 100 -0.20 -21.55 8.44
C LYS A 100 0.17 -20.84 9.73
N THR A 101 -0.75 -20.76 10.67
CA THR A 101 -0.50 -20.08 11.95
C THR A 101 0.36 -20.94 12.87
N ASN A 102 1.46 -20.39 13.37
CA ASN A 102 2.29 -21.06 14.38
C ASN A 102 1.73 -20.83 15.79
N LYS A 103 1.02 -21.83 16.31
CA LYS A 103 0.40 -21.84 17.66
C LYS A 103 1.38 -21.52 18.80
N LYS A 104 2.67 -21.83 18.65
CA LYS A 104 3.71 -21.58 19.68
C LYS A 104 4.22 -20.13 19.69
N ARG A 105 3.94 -19.35 18.63
CA ARG A 105 4.36 -17.94 18.48
C ARG A 105 3.16 -17.00 18.38
N PHE A 106 1.99 -17.41 18.88
CA PHE A 106 0.77 -16.62 18.82
C PHE A 106 0.94 -15.32 19.62
N ARG A 107 1.36 -14.25 18.92
CA ARG A 107 1.21 -12.88 19.42
C ARG A 107 -0.23 -12.46 19.15
N LYS A 108 -0.79 -11.63 20.05
CA LYS A 108 -2.09 -10.98 19.87
C LYS A 108 -2.17 -10.44 18.43
N THR A 109 -3.22 -10.79 17.68
CA THR A 109 -3.33 -10.44 16.25
C THR A 109 -3.35 -8.92 16.07
N ILE A 110 -2.22 -8.33 15.70
CA ILE A 110 -2.08 -6.87 15.48
C ILE A 110 -2.80 -6.46 14.18
N ASN A 111 -2.91 -7.37 13.21
CA ASN A 111 -3.44 -7.09 11.87
C ASN A 111 -4.62 -8.05 11.53
N PRO A 112 -5.85 -7.77 12.00
CA PRO A 112 -6.98 -8.69 11.84
C PRO A 112 -7.40 -8.90 10.37
N TYR A 113 -7.00 -8.01 9.48
CA TYR A 113 -7.31 -8.06 8.05
C TYR A 113 -6.09 -8.43 7.17
N GLY A 114 -4.98 -8.87 7.79
CA GLY A 114 -3.75 -9.23 7.08
C GLY A 114 -2.94 -8.03 6.56
N VAL A 115 -1.94 -8.34 5.72
CA VAL A 115 -1.13 -7.34 5.00
C VAL A 115 -1.70 -7.21 3.60
N PHE A 116 -2.11 -5.99 3.22
CA PHE A 116 -2.63 -5.72 1.90
C PHE A 116 -1.50 -5.39 0.95
N ARG A 117 -1.53 -5.96 -0.24
CA ARG A 117 -0.60 -5.66 -1.32
C ARG A 117 -1.38 -5.22 -2.54
N LEU A 118 -1.03 -4.05 -3.05
CA LEU A 118 -1.51 -3.53 -4.33
C LEU A 118 -0.40 -3.68 -5.38
N THR A 119 -0.79 -3.86 -6.64
CA THR A 119 0.10 -4.00 -7.78
C THR A 119 -0.50 -3.31 -9.00
N ILE A 120 0.32 -2.55 -9.70
CA ILE A 120 0.01 -1.93 -10.98
C ILE A 120 1.07 -2.43 -11.97
N ASN A 121 0.65 -3.12 -13.02
CA ASN A 121 1.55 -3.67 -14.03
C ASN A 121 1.95 -2.58 -15.04
N ASP A 122 2.84 -1.69 -14.62
CA ASP A 122 3.32 -0.58 -15.44
C ASP A 122 4.81 -0.30 -15.13
N ALA A 123 5.69 -0.80 -15.99
CA ALA A 123 7.14 -0.65 -15.83
C ALA A 123 7.62 0.79 -16.07
N ASN A 124 6.92 1.54 -16.95
CA ASN A 124 7.26 2.95 -17.18
C ASN A 124 6.94 3.79 -15.94
N LEU A 125 5.79 3.53 -15.31
CA LEU A 125 5.45 4.19 -14.05
C LEU A 125 6.42 3.81 -12.94
N HIS A 126 6.82 2.54 -12.83
CA HIS A 126 7.83 2.11 -11.86
C HIS A 126 9.14 2.90 -12.04
N ARG A 127 9.70 2.93 -13.24
CA ARG A 127 10.91 3.70 -13.56
C ARG A 127 10.74 5.19 -13.26
N LYS A 128 9.57 5.77 -13.55
CA LYS A 128 9.26 7.17 -13.22
C LYS A 128 9.31 7.42 -11.70
N ILE A 129 8.71 6.54 -10.90
CA ILE A 129 8.75 6.65 -9.44
C ILE A 129 10.17 6.48 -8.92
N MET A 130 10.95 5.53 -9.48
CA MET A 130 12.37 5.39 -9.12
C MET A 130 13.19 6.65 -9.47
N GLY A 131 12.89 7.31 -10.58
CA GLY A 131 13.47 8.60 -10.92
C GLY A 131 13.11 9.70 -9.91
N TRP A 132 11.85 9.76 -9.44
CA TRP A 132 11.45 10.67 -8.37
C TRP A 132 12.17 10.39 -7.05
N ILE A 133 12.41 9.11 -6.73
CA ILE A 133 13.18 8.72 -5.55
C ILE A 133 14.63 9.19 -5.69
N SER A 134 15.28 8.95 -6.83
CA SER A 134 16.65 9.42 -7.07
C SER A 134 16.75 10.93 -6.90
N GLY A 135 15.89 11.68 -7.59
CA GLY A 135 15.89 13.14 -7.52
C GLY A 135 15.49 13.73 -6.15
N ALA A 136 14.98 12.91 -5.22
CA ALA A 136 14.76 13.35 -3.83
C ALA A 136 16.04 13.33 -2.99
N PHE A 137 17.08 12.61 -3.44
CA PHE A 137 18.38 12.50 -2.79
C PHE A 137 19.52 13.16 -3.58
N ASP A 138 19.28 13.54 -4.82
CA ASP A 138 20.22 14.36 -5.59
C ASP A 138 20.32 15.76 -4.95
N LEU A 139 21.53 16.13 -4.51
CA LEU A 139 21.88 17.44 -3.94
C LEU A 139 22.68 18.26 -4.96
#